data_AF-A0AA51LY78-F1
#
_entry.id   AF-A0AA51LY78-F1
#
_cell.length_a   1.000
_cell.length_b   1.000
_cell.length_c   1.000
_cell.angle_alpha   90.00
_cell.angle_beta   90.00
_cell.angle_gamma   90.00
#
_symmetry.space_group_name_H-M   'P 1'
#
loop_
_entity.id
_entity.type
_entity.pdbx_description
1 polymer ?
#
loop_
_entity_poly.entity_id
_entity_poly.type
_entity_poly.pdbx_seq_one_letter_code
_entity_poly.pdbx_strand_id
1 'polypeptide(L)'
;MNILPDAAELVEAAAANHCTVTAEQAEKIRGRLFEVADNGYSRAQLLEFALFGAQYEHETSIAAAAAAQVDEIPTPPGFDGLTPDEWFPDNNGRIVRFWDRYIDNPAGAVRLVVTDEITDGRIVRTGPVAHVSTDAELNRDGICSLIDALTTAARLLADLGEAK
;
A
#
# COMPACT_ATOMS: atom_id res chain seq x y z
N MET A 1 -2.33 31.94 16.05
CA MET A 1 -2.81 30.83 16.91
C MET A 1 -2.47 29.55 16.16
N ASN A 2 -1.66 28.66 16.74
CA ASN A 2 -1.35 27.40 16.06
C ASN A 2 -2.63 26.55 16.04
N ILE A 3 -3.21 26.37 14.87
CA ILE A 3 -4.44 25.59 14.69
C ILE A 3 -4.15 24.08 14.60
N LEU A 4 -2.88 23.70 14.45
CA LEU A 4 -2.47 22.31 14.41
C LEU A 4 -2.32 21.72 15.81
N PRO A 5 -2.81 20.49 16.04
CA PRO A 5 -2.52 19.76 17.27
C PRO A 5 -1.01 19.51 17.39
N ASP A 6 -0.49 19.52 18.62
CA ASP A 6 0.90 19.13 18.88
C ASP A 6 1.04 17.61 19.00
N ALA A 7 2.28 17.11 18.93
CA ALA A 7 2.52 15.67 18.94
C ALA A 7 2.05 15.01 20.25
N ALA A 8 2.09 15.71 21.39
CA ALA A 8 1.62 15.16 22.66
C ALA A 8 0.09 15.04 22.67
N GLU A 9 -0.61 16.09 22.20
CA GLU A 9 -2.06 16.07 22.00
C GLU A 9 -2.46 14.95 21.03
N LEU A 10 -1.72 14.75 19.94
CA LEU A 10 -2.00 13.68 18.98
C LEU A 10 -1.81 12.29 19.58
N VAL A 11 -0.76 12.07 20.37
CA VAL A 11 -0.54 10.79 21.07
C VAL A 11 -1.67 10.51 22.05
N GLU A 12 -2.09 11.51 22.84
CA GLU A 12 -3.19 11.38 23.80
C GLU A 12 -4.54 11.11 23.09
N ALA A 13 -4.83 11.87 22.03
CA ALA A 13 -6.05 11.73 21.26
C ALA A 13 -6.10 10.37 20.51
N ALA A 14 -4.97 9.91 19.97
CA ALA A 14 -4.88 8.57 19.35
C ALA A 14 -5.14 7.47 20.39
N ALA A 15 -4.54 7.57 21.58
CA ALA A 15 -4.75 6.60 22.66
C ALA A 15 -6.22 6.55 23.11
N ALA A 16 -6.89 7.71 23.18
CA ALA A 16 -8.32 7.80 23.47
C ALA A 16 -9.20 7.14 22.38
N ASN A 17 -8.68 6.99 21.16
CA ASN A 17 -9.32 6.30 20.03
C ASN A 17 -8.75 4.88 19.81
N HIS A 18 -8.17 4.26 20.84
CA HIS A 18 -7.61 2.91 20.79
C HIS A 18 -6.48 2.70 19.77
N CYS A 19 -5.82 3.78 19.35
CA CYS A 19 -4.66 3.74 18.46
C CYS A 19 -3.38 4.00 19.27
N THR A 20 -2.29 3.33 18.90
CA THR A 20 -0.96 3.58 19.47
C THR A 20 -0.07 4.15 18.39
N VAL A 21 0.43 5.38 18.62
CA VAL A 21 1.43 6.05 17.78
C VAL A 21 2.60 6.53 18.64
N THR A 22 3.80 6.44 18.10
CA THR A 22 4.99 7.03 18.72
C THR A 22 5.02 8.55 18.54
N ALA A 23 5.83 9.25 19.33
CA ALA A 23 6.03 10.69 19.16
C ALA A 23 6.58 11.04 17.76
N GLU A 24 7.43 10.18 17.19
CA GLU A 24 7.97 10.35 15.83
C GLU A 24 6.86 10.21 14.76
N GLN A 25 5.99 9.21 14.88
CA GLN A 25 4.83 9.07 14.00
C GLN A 25 3.86 10.25 14.13
N ALA A 26 3.64 10.75 15.35
CA ALA A 26 2.83 11.94 15.59
C ALA A 26 3.42 13.19 14.92
N GLU A 27 4.74 13.39 14.94
CA GLU A 27 5.41 14.47 14.22
C GLU A 27 5.31 14.32 12.69
N LYS A 28 5.43 13.09 12.17
CA LYS A 28 5.22 12.80 10.74
C LYS A 28 3.79 13.13 10.29
N ILE A 29 2.79 12.75 11.09
CA ILE A 29 1.37 13.10 10.84
C ILE A 29 1.20 14.62 10.87
N ARG A 30 1.78 15.30 11.86
CA ARG A 30 1.74 16.76 11.97
C ARG A 30 2.40 17.45 10.77
N GLY A 31 3.52 16.93 10.27
CA GLY A 31 4.17 17.41 9.05
C GLY A 31 3.24 17.37 7.84
N ARG A 32 2.53 16.25 7.63
CA ARG A 32 1.52 16.11 6.55
C ARG A 32 0.34 17.08 6.73
N LEU A 33 -0.10 17.30 7.97
CA LEU A 33 -1.17 18.27 8.25
C LEU A 33 -0.76 19.71 7.93
N PHE A 34 0.52 20.05 8.11
CA PHE A 34 1.03 21.37 7.76
C PHE A 34 0.87 21.66 6.25
N GLU A 35 1.05 20.66 5.40
CA GLU A 35 0.89 20.79 3.94
C GLU A 35 -0.57 21.09 3.52
N VAL A 36 -1.55 20.70 4.34
CA VAL A 36 -2.98 20.88 4.03
C VAL A 36 -3.66 21.96 4.87
N ALA A 37 -3.04 22.45 5.93
CA ALA A 37 -3.61 23.42 6.86
C ALA A 37 -4.00 24.75 6.19
N ASP A 38 -3.30 25.15 5.13
CA ASP A 38 -3.55 26.38 4.39
C ASP A 38 -4.85 26.36 3.55
N ASN A 39 -5.53 25.21 3.47
CA ASN A 39 -6.77 25.05 2.71
C ASN A 39 -8.04 25.49 3.47
N GLY A 40 -7.91 26.23 4.58
CA GLY A 40 -9.05 26.79 5.33
C GLY A 40 -9.78 25.79 6.23
N TYR A 41 -9.15 24.66 6.56
CA TYR A 41 -9.72 23.69 7.48
C TYR A 41 -9.76 24.23 8.91
N SER A 42 -10.84 23.91 9.62
CA SER A 42 -10.95 24.17 11.06
C SER A 42 -10.00 23.25 11.85
N ARG A 43 -9.65 23.66 13.06
CA ARG A 43 -8.87 22.82 13.99
C ARG A 43 -9.50 21.44 14.22
N ALA A 44 -10.82 21.36 14.31
CA ALA A 44 -11.53 20.10 14.51
C ALA A 44 -11.34 19.15 13.32
N GLN A 45 -11.42 19.67 12.09
CA GLN A 45 -11.17 18.89 10.87
C GLN A 45 -9.70 18.44 10.78
N LEU A 46 -8.76 19.32 11.15
CA LEU A 46 -7.34 18.96 11.18
C LEU A 46 -7.04 17.87 12.21
N LEU A 47 -7.70 17.89 13.37
CA LEU A 47 -7.61 16.82 14.37
C LEU A 47 -8.21 15.50 13.85
N GLU A 48 -9.33 15.55 13.14
CA GLU A 48 -9.94 14.37 12.51
C GLU A 48 -9.00 13.74 11.47
N PHE A 49 -8.39 14.54 10.60
CA PHE A 49 -7.37 14.06 9.67
C PHE A 49 -6.13 13.49 10.39
N ALA A 50 -5.74 14.10 11.51
CA ALA A 50 -4.64 13.59 12.31
C ALA A 50 -4.95 12.20 12.90
N LEU A 51 -6.18 12.01 13.40
CA LEU A 51 -6.64 10.72 13.94
C LEU A 51 -6.74 9.65 12.85
N PHE A 52 -7.16 10.01 11.63
CA PHE A 52 -7.08 9.09 10.49
C PHE A 52 -5.62 8.68 10.19
N GLY A 53 -4.69 9.65 10.18
CA GLY A 53 -3.27 9.35 10.04
C GLY A 53 -2.72 8.47 11.17
N ALA A 54 -3.17 8.69 12.40
CA ALA A 54 -2.76 7.91 13.57
C ALA A 54 -3.30 6.47 13.52
N GLN A 55 -4.54 6.29 13.06
CA GLN A 55 -5.10 4.97 12.82
C GLN A 55 -4.29 4.23 11.75
N TYR A 56 -3.98 4.89 10.63
CA TYR A 56 -3.16 4.29 9.58
C TYR A 56 -1.79 3.83 10.11
N GLU A 57 -1.06 4.69 10.84
CA GLU A 57 0.25 4.34 11.41
C GLU A 57 0.15 3.25 12.49
N HIS A 58 -0.94 3.21 13.24
CA HIS A 58 -1.20 2.16 14.22
C HIS A 58 -1.39 0.80 13.52
N GLU A 59 -2.23 0.74 12.49
CA GLU A 59 -2.53 -0.51 11.81
C GLU A 59 -1.33 -1.02 10.99
N THR A 60 -0.53 -0.15 10.38
CA THR A 60 0.74 -0.56 9.74
C THR A 60 1.74 -1.08 10.77
N SER A 61 1.79 -0.51 11.97
CA SER A 61 2.62 -1.04 13.06
C SER A 61 2.15 -2.42 13.52
N ILE A 62 0.84 -2.68 13.57
CA ILE A 62 0.29 -4.03 13.83
C ILE A 62 0.69 -4.99 12.72
N ALA A 63 0.55 -4.59 11.45
CA ALA A 63 0.91 -5.42 10.31
C ALA A 63 2.42 -5.80 10.33
N ALA A 64 3.29 -4.84 10.61
CA ALA A 64 4.72 -5.07 10.78
C ALA A 64 5.03 -6.01 11.97
N ALA A 65 4.32 -5.85 13.10
CA ALA A 65 4.47 -6.73 14.25
C ALA A 65 4.02 -8.17 13.94
N ALA A 66 2.91 -8.35 13.22
CA ALA A 66 2.44 -9.66 12.79
C ALA A 66 3.41 -10.32 11.79
N ALA A 67 3.95 -9.55 10.85
CA ALA A 67 4.97 -10.01 9.92
C ALA A 67 6.24 -10.50 10.61
N ALA A 68 6.64 -9.86 11.72
CA ALA A 68 7.78 -10.30 12.51
C ALA A 68 7.56 -11.64 13.25
N GLN A 69 6.32 -12.14 13.33
CA GLN A 69 5.99 -13.41 13.99
C GLN A 69 5.89 -14.61 13.02
N VAL A 70 5.95 -14.38 11.71
CA VAL A 70 5.80 -15.44 10.70
C VAL A 70 7.11 -15.69 9.99
N ASP A 71 7.32 -16.96 9.61
CA ASP A 71 8.48 -17.32 8.80
C ASP A 71 8.35 -16.73 7.39
N GLU A 72 9.38 -16.01 6.97
CA GLU A 72 9.47 -15.41 5.65
C GLU A 72 9.53 -16.49 4.57
N ILE A 73 8.83 -16.27 3.45
CA ILE A 73 8.83 -17.17 2.30
C ILE A 73 9.73 -16.61 1.18
N PRO A 74 10.31 -17.47 0.32
CA PRO A 74 11.15 -17.00 -0.77
C PRO A 74 10.43 -16.03 -1.72
N THR A 75 11.19 -15.23 -2.46
CA THR A 75 10.71 -14.42 -3.58
C THR A 75 9.85 -15.27 -4.54
N PRO A 76 8.70 -14.75 -5.03
CA PRO A 76 7.89 -15.50 -5.97
C PRO A 76 8.62 -15.72 -7.29
N PRO A 77 8.43 -16.88 -7.95
CA PRO A 77 9.02 -17.12 -9.27
C PRO A 77 8.72 -15.99 -10.25
N GLY A 78 9.74 -15.52 -10.97
CA GLY A 78 9.63 -14.43 -11.94
C GLY A 78 9.47 -13.03 -11.35
N PHE A 79 9.70 -12.88 -10.04
CA PHE A 79 9.84 -11.60 -9.35
C PHE A 79 11.26 -11.41 -8.78
N ASP A 80 12.25 -12.10 -9.34
CA ASP A 80 13.64 -12.04 -8.91
C ASP A 80 14.21 -10.62 -8.98
N GLY A 81 14.89 -10.20 -7.91
CA GLY A 81 15.45 -8.85 -7.79
C GLY A 81 14.43 -7.76 -7.47
N LEU A 82 13.15 -8.09 -7.31
CA LEU A 82 12.13 -7.18 -6.82
C LEU A 82 12.08 -7.23 -5.29
N THR A 83 11.61 -6.15 -4.68
CA THR A 83 11.34 -6.06 -3.24
C THR A 83 9.84 -5.93 -3.08
N PRO A 84 9.21 -6.67 -2.14
CA PRO A 84 7.80 -6.50 -1.91
C PRO A 84 7.53 -5.14 -1.25
N ASP A 85 6.28 -4.70 -1.34
CA ASP A 85 5.77 -3.63 -0.50
C ASP A 85 5.89 -3.99 0.98
N GLU A 86 5.85 -2.96 1.84
CA GLU A 86 5.71 -3.15 3.28
C GLU A 86 4.40 -3.88 3.60
N TRP A 87 4.34 -4.55 4.74
CA TRP A 87 3.10 -5.19 5.21
C TRP A 87 2.09 -4.14 5.67
N PHE A 88 0.85 -4.28 5.23
CA PHE A 88 -0.24 -3.38 5.63
C PHE A 88 -1.58 -4.11 5.72
N PRO A 89 -2.54 -3.56 6.49
CA PRO A 89 -3.93 -4.04 6.48
C PRO A 89 -4.64 -3.65 5.18
N ASP A 90 -5.31 -4.60 4.51
CA ASP A 90 -6.25 -4.27 3.44
C ASP A 90 -7.59 -3.74 4.00
N ASN A 91 -8.49 -3.33 3.11
CA ASN A 91 -9.82 -2.81 3.50
C ASN A 91 -10.70 -3.83 4.25
N ASN A 92 -10.33 -5.11 4.25
CA ASN A 92 -11.02 -6.17 5.00
C ASN A 92 -10.29 -6.54 6.29
N GLY A 93 -9.24 -5.80 6.66
CA GLY A 93 -8.42 -6.06 7.85
C GLY A 93 -7.44 -7.22 7.69
N ARG A 94 -7.23 -7.72 6.47
CA ARG A 94 -6.24 -8.78 6.20
C ARG A 94 -4.86 -8.16 6.08
N ILE A 95 -3.86 -8.77 6.70
CA ILE A 95 -2.48 -8.29 6.61
C ILE A 95 -1.85 -8.84 5.34
N VAL A 96 -1.55 -7.94 4.41
CA VAL A 96 -1.07 -8.27 3.07
C VAL A 96 0.20 -7.50 2.73
N ARG A 97 0.95 -8.02 1.77
CA ARG A 97 1.94 -7.27 1.00
C ARG A 97 1.87 -7.70 -0.46
N PHE A 98 2.41 -6.86 -1.33
CA PHE A 98 2.37 -7.08 -2.76
C PHE A 98 3.78 -7.18 -3.35
N TRP A 99 3.93 -8.07 -4.33
CA TRP A 99 5.07 -8.07 -5.23
C TRP A 99 4.59 -7.56 -6.58
N ASP A 100 5.15 -6.44 -7.02
CA ASP A 100 4.76 -5.78 -8.26
C ASP A 100 5.85 -5.90 -9.32
N ARG A 101 5.50 -6.50 -10.46
CA ARG A 101 6.33 -6.51 -11.66
C ARG A 101 5.65 -5.70 -12.75
N TYR A 102 6.21 -4.53 -13.03
CA TYR A 102 5.70 -3.64 -14.06
C TYR A 102 6.08 -4.12 -15.47
N ILE A 103 5.16 -3.92 -16.40
CA ILE A 103 5.35 -4.14 -17.83
C ILE A 103 5.27 -2.77 -18.49
N ASP A 104 6.38 -2.38 -19.12
CA ASP A 104 6.50 -1.07 -19.75
C ASP A 104 5.37 -0.86 -20.77
N ASN A 105 4.61 0.21 -20.59
CA ASN A 105 3.56 0.62 -21.50
C ASN A 105 3.40 2.16 -21.45
N PRO A 106 3.54 2.87 -22.57
CA PRO A 106 3.36 4.32 -22.60
C PRO A 106 1.88 4.76 -22.46
N ALA A 107 0.92 3.85 -22.62
CA ALA A 107 -0.51 4.14 -22.62
C ALA A 107 -1.23 3.89 -21.29
N GLY A 108 -0.48 3.51 -20.24
CA GLY A 108 -1.02 3.17 -18.92
C GLY A 108 -0.11 2.18 -18.20
N ALA A 109 -0.50 1.74 -17.02
CA ALA A 109 0.25 0.75 -16.25
C ALA A 109 -0.36 -0.65 -16.42
N VAL A 110 0.46 -1.58 -16.90
CA VAL A 110 0.20 -3.02 -16.81
C VAL A 110 1.21 -3.59 -15.84
N ARG A 111 0.76 -4.33 -14.83
CA ARG A 111 1.66 -4.97 -13.86
C ARG A 111 1.15 -6.34 -13.45
N LEU A 112 2.06 -7.23 -13.11
CA LEU A 112 1.75 -8.51 -12.47
C LEU A 112 1.90 -8.34 -10.98
N VAL A 113 0.93 -8.86 -10.23
CA VAL A 113 0.85 -8.75 -8.79
C VAL A 113 0.77 -10.14 -8.17
N VAL A 114 1.68 -10.44 -7.25
CA VAL A 114 1.54 -11.56 -6.31
C VAL A 114 1.19 -10.99 -4.95
N THR A 115 0.17 -11.56 -4.30
CA THR A 115 -0.23 -11.15 -2.95
C THR A 115 0.23 -12.19 -1.95
N ASP A 116 0.99 -11.74 -0.96
CA ASP A 116 1.25 -12.51 0.24
C ASP A 116 0.29 -12.03 1.33
N GLU A 117 -0.39 -12.95 2.01
CA GLU A 117 -1.33 -12.69 3.10
C GLU A 117 -0.89 -13.46 4.34
N ILE A 118 -0.92 -12.81 5.51
CA ILE A 118 -0.72 -13.50 6.79
C ILE A 118 -2.07 -14.04 7.26
N THR A 119 -2.17 -15.36 7.32
CA THR A 119 -3.36 -16.07 7.80
C THR A 119 -2.96 -17.27 8.66
N ASP A 120 -3.64 -17.47 9.78
CA ASP A 120 -3.35 -18.55 10.74
C ASP A 120 -1.86 -18.67 11.13
N GLY A 121 -1.16 -17.53 11.31
CA GLY A 121 0.24 -17.50 11.74
C GLY A 121 1.25 -17.92 10.67
N ARG A 122 0.88 -17.88 9.38
CA ARG A 122 1.78 -18.18 8.27
C ARG A 122 1.50 -17.27 7.08
N ILE A 123 2.48 -17.15 6.18
CA ILE A 123 2.30 -16.46 4.90
C ILE A 123 1.65 -17.43 3.90
N VAL A 124 0.54 -17.01 3.31
CA VAL A 124 -0.13 -17.67 2.19
C VAL A 124 -0.03 -16.78 0.96
N ARG A 125 0.46 -17.36 -0.13
CA ARG A 125 0.70 -16.66 -1.39
C ARG A 125 -0.38 -16.96 -2.42
N THR A 126 -0.89 -15.93 -3.07
CA THR A 126 -1.75 -16.07 -4.27
C THR A 126 -0.89 -16.22 -5.53
N GLY A 127 -1.45 -16.83 -6.57
CA GLY A 127 -0.81 -16.82 -7.89
C GLY A 127 -0.77 -15.41 -8.48
N PRO A 128 0.15 -15.14 -9.42
CA PRO A 128 0.25 -13.82 -10.05
C PRO A 128 -1.05 -13.48 -10.81
N VAL A 129 -1.47 -12.22 -10.69
CA VAL A 129 -2.63 -11.66 -11.41
C VAL A 129 -2.20 -10.39 -12.14
N ALA A 130 -2.70 -10.18 -13.36
CA ALA A 130 -2.45 -8.94 -14.09
C ALA A 130 -3.41 -7.83 -13.62
N HIS A 131 -2.85 -6.70 -13.21
CA HIS A 131 -3.56 -5.44 -12.97
C HIS A 131 -3.31 -4.49 -14.13
N VAL A 132 -4.38 -3.87 -14.62
CA VAL A 132 -4.36 -2.99 -15.79
C VAL A 132 -5.05 -1.69 -15.41
N SER A 133 -4.34 -0.58 -15.54
CA SER A 133 -4.89 0.76 -15.40
C SER A 133 -4.50 1.59 -16.61
N THR A 134 -5.47 2.24 -17.23
CA THR A 134 -5.28 3.06 -18.43
C THR A 134 -5.59 4.51 -18.10
N ASP A 135 -4.78 5.43 -18.60
CA ASP A 135 -5.13 6.84 -18.53
C ASP A 135 -6.27 7.15 -19.52
N ALA A 136 -7.10 8.14 -19.19
CA ALA A 136 -8.45 8.29 -19.74
C ALA A 136 -8.57 8.76 -21.21
N GLU A 137 -7.49 8.76 -22.00
CA GLU A 137 -7.57 9.02 -23.45
C GLU A 137 -6.67 8.06 -24.24
N LEU A 138 -7.18 6.84 -24.45
CA LEU A 138 -6.53 5.87 -25.34
C LEU A 138 -6.79 6.22 -26.80
N ASN A 139 -5.85 6.90 -27.44
CA ASN A 139 -5.81 7.02 -28.88
C ASN A 139 -5.38 5.67 -29.53
N ARG A 140 -5.41 5.59 -30.87
CA ARG A 140 -5.09 4.36 -31.60
C ARG A 140 -3.73 3.74 -31.22
N ASP A 141 -2.70 4.57 -31.12
CA ASP A 141 -1.35 4.11 -30.82
C ASP A 141 -1.23 3.64 -29.36
N GLY A 142 -1.97 4.31 -28.46
CA GLY A 142 -2.10 3.88 -27.07
C GLY A 142 -2.81 2.53 -26.93
N ILE A 143 -3.86 2.28 -27.71
CA ILE A 143 -4.55 0.98 -27.75
C ILE A 143 -3.59 -0.13 -28.23
N CYS A 144 -2.85 0.11 -29.31
CA CYS A 144 -1.87 -0.87 -29.81
C CYS A 144 -0.81 -1.20 -28.74
N SER A 145 -0.24 -0.16 -28.12
CA SER A 145 0.77 -0.32 -27.06
C SER A 145 0.22 -1.10 -25.86
N LEU A 146 -1.02 -0.82 -25.47
CA LEU A 146 -1.70 -1.56 -24.40
C LEU A 146 -1.91 -3.04 -24.76
N ILE A 147 -2.32 -3.34 -26.00
CA ILE A 147 -2.50 -4.73 -26.46
C ILE A 147 -1.17 -5.49 -26.41
N ASP A 148 -0.07 -4.86 -26.81
CA ASP A 148 1.26 -5.47 -26.76
C ASP A 148 1.70 -5.76 -25.31
N ALA A 149 1.44 -4.81 -24.40
CA ALA A 149 1.69 -4.98 -22.98
C ALA A 149 0.83 -6.10 -22.36
N LEU A 150 -0.46 -6.18 -22.71
CA LEU A 150 -1.36 -7.24 -22.26
C LEU A 150 -0.94 -8.61 -22.81
N THR A 151 -0.48 -8.67 -24.06
CA THR A 151 0.03 -9.91 -24.66
C THR A 151 1.28 -10.38 -23.94
N THR A 152 2.17 -9.45 -23.58
CA THR A 152 3.36 -9.73 -22.78
C THR A 152 2.97 -10.23 -21.38
N ALA A 153 2.02 -9.57 -20.72
CA ALA A 153 1.51 -9.99 -19.42
C ALA A 153 0.90 -11.39 -19.45
N ALA A 154 0.10 -11.70 -20.47
CA ALA A 154 -0.52 -13.00 -20.65
C ALA A 154 0.52 -14.13 -20.84
N ARG A 155 1.58 -13.88 -21.62
CA ARG A 155 2.68 -14.84 -21.79
C ARG A 155 3.41 -15.09 -20.48
N LEU A 156 3.78 -14.01 -19.77
CA LEU A 156 4.44 -14.13 -18.47
C LEU A 156 3.56 -14.90 -17.47
N LEU A 157 2.26 -14.63 -17.43
CA LEU A 157 1.33 -15.39 -16.57
C LEU A 157 1.25 -16.87 -16.94
N ALA A 158 1.28 -17.20 -18.23
CA ALA A 158 1.29 -18.59 -18.69
C ALA A 158 2.57 -19.31 -18.24
N ASP A 159 3.74 -18.70 -18.47
CA ASP A 159 5.05 -19.24 -18.08
C ASP A 159 5.11 -19.47 -16.55
N LEU A 160 4.56 -18.52 -15.77
CA LEU A 160 4.49 -18.62 -14.31
C LEU A 160 3.45 -19.65 -13.82
N GLY A 161 2.42 -19.91 -14.61
CA GLY A 161 1.42 -20.94 -14.32
C GLY A 161 1.95 -22.35 -14.52
N GLU A 162 2.84 -22.55 -15.49
CA GLU A 162 3.49 -23.84 -15.78
C GLU A 162 4.65 -24.16 -14.83
N ALA A 163 5.24 -23.15 -14.17
CA ALA A 163 6.32 -23.31 -13.19
C ALA A 163 5.88 -23.79 -11.80
N LYS A 164 4.61 -24.21 -11.63
CA LYS A 164 4.02 -24.68 -10.37
C LYS A 164 4.25 -26.15 -10.07
#